data_AF-A0A150NH07-F1
#
_entry.id   AF-A0A150NH07-F1
#
_cell.length_a   1.000
_cell.length_b   1.000
_cell.length_c   1.000
_cell.angle_alpha   90.00
_cell.angle_beta   90.00
_cell.angle_gamma   90.00
#
_symmetry.space_group_name_H-M   'P 1'
#
loop_
_entity.id
_entity.type
_entity.pdbx_description
1 polymer ?
#
loop_
_entity_poly.entity_id
_entity_poly.type
_entity_poly.pdbx_seq_one_letter_code
_entity_poly.pdbx_strand_id
1 'polypeptide(L)'
;MSSHKKVSLSEINQSIDTPNNNHFWQNLKAFLGPGALVAVGYMDPGNWITSVVGGASYKYSLLFVILISSLIAMQLQQMAGKLGIVTQMDLAQATGHHSPKWLRYSLWVILELALMATDLAEVLGSAIALNLLFKIPIMIAILLTVLDVFLLLLLMKFGFKKIEAIVTTLILTILAIFTYLVALSHPSFQGIVEGYLPNFDLI
;
A
#
# COMPACT_ATOMS: atom_id res chain seq x y z
N MET A 1 35.20 15.35 13.39
CA MET A 1 33.84 15.95 13.28
C MET A 1 32.82 14.82 13.31
N SER A 2 32.10 14.69 14.43
CA SER A 2 31.02 13.72 14.59
C SER A 2 29.87 14.09 13.65
N SER A 3 29.79 13.43 12.50
CA SER A 3 28.62 13.52 11.63
C SER A 3 27.47 12.84 12.37
N HIS A 4 26.55 13.61 12.95
CA HIS A 4 25.26 13.09 13.39
C HIS A 4 24.65 12.30 12.24
N LYS A 5 24.68 10.97 12.34
CA LYS A 5 24.11 10.08 11.34
C LYS A 5 22.60 10.28 11.42
N LYS A 6 22.03 11.02 10.47
CA LYS A 6 20.59 11.25 10.42
C LYS A 6 19.92 9.89 10.27
N VAL A 7 19.13 9.52 11.27
CA VAL A 7 18.42 8.25 11.33
C VAL A 7 17.11 8.40 10.57
N SER A 8 16.71 7.38 9.81
CA SER A 8 15.43 7.37 9.09
C SER A 8 14.26 7.41 10.09
N LEU A 9 13.24 8.23 9.81
CA LEU A 9 12.03 8.36 10.64
C LEU A 9 12.35 8.61 12.12
N SER A 10 13.13 9.66 12.40
CA SER A 10 13.64 9.97 13.75
C SER A 10 12.56 10.10 14.82
N GLU A 11 11.32 10.40 14.44
CA GLU A 11 10.19 10.61 15.34
C GLU A 11 9.59 9.29 15.85
N ILE A 12 9.77 8.18 15.12
CA ILE A 12 9.12 6.89 15.40
C ILE A 12 10.07 5.69 15.33
N ASN A 13 11.34 5.89 14.97
CA ASN A 13 12.29 4.80 14.86
C ASN A 13 12.49 4.11 16.21
N GLN A 14 12.41 2.77 16.22
CA GLN A 14 12.51 1.92 17.41
C GLN A 14 11.49 2.25 18.52
N SER A 15 10.30 2.77 18.15
CA SER A 15 9.26 3.16 19.13
C SER A 15 8.46 2.01 19.75
N ILE A 16 8.60 0.78 19.24
CA ILE A 16 7.89 -0.41 19.75
C ILE A 16 8.91 -1.34 20.42
N ASP A 17 8.84 -1.41 21.76
CA ASP A 17 9.59 -2.41 22.53
C ASP A 17 9.14 -3.83 22.15
N THR A 18 10.10 -4.69 21.80
CA THR A 18 9.86 -6.12 21.57
C THR A 18 9.42 -6.77 22.88
N PRO A 19 8.24 -7.43 22.95
CA PRO A 19 7.89 -8.23 24.11
C PRO A 19 8.94 -9.34 24.29
N ASN A 20 9.65 -9.34 25.41
CA ASN A 20 10.71 -10.32 25.70
C ASN A 20 10.14 -11.68 26.16
N ASN A 21 9.10 -12.16 25.48
CA ASN A 21 8.42 -13.40 25.83
C ASN A 21 8.26 -14.27 24.58
N ASN A 22 8.54 -15.57 24.69
CA ASN A 22 8.53 -16.59 23.62
C ASN A 22 7.16 -16.80 22.91
N HIS A 23 6.23 -15.83 22.97
CA HIS A 23 4.90 -15.91 22.38
C HIS A 23 4.87 -15.29 20.98
N PHE A 24 5.07 -16.14 19.97
CA PHE A 24 5.01 -15.79 18.55
C PHE A 24 3.82 -14.89 18.18
N TRP A 25 2.61 -15.21 18.66
CA TRP A 25 1.39 -14.46 18.34
C TRP A 25 1.33 -13.05 18.96
N GLN A 26 1.96 -12.84 20.11
CA GLN A 26 2.03 -11.51 20.74
C GLN A 26 3.02 -10.62 19.97
N ASN A 27 4.16 -11.20 19.58
CA ASN A 27 5.15 -10.50 18.76
C ASN A 27 4.60 -10.20 17.37
N LEU A 28 3.90 -11.15 16.74
CA LEU A 28 3.25 -10.93 15.45
C LEU A 28 2.29 -9.74 15.52
N LYS A 29 1.39 -9.71 16.52
CA LYS A 29 0.46 -8.58 16.72
C LYS A 29 1.17 -7.23 16.90
N ALA A 30 2.34 -7.21 17.55
CA ALA A 30 3.12 -5.98 17.73
C ALA A 30 3.76 -5.48 16.42
N PHE A 31 4.01 -6.35 15.43
CA PHE A 31 4.71 -6.02 14.18
C PHE A 31 3.84 -6.09 12.91
N LEU A 32 2.53 -6.34 13.04
CA LEU A 32 1.61 -6.35 11.88
C LEU A 32 1.38 -4.94 11.28
N GLY A 33 1.50 -3.90 12.10
CA GLY A 33 1.17 -2.53 11.74
C GLY A 33 1.92 -1.97 10.52
N PRO A 34 3.26 -2.05 10.46
CA PRO A 34 4.03 -1.63 9.28
C PRO A 34 3.64 -2.39 8.02
N GLY A 35 3.30 -3.67 8.13
CA GLY A 35 2.83 -4.49 7.01
C GLY A 35 1.50 -4.00 6.45
N ALA A 36 0.55 -3.62 7.33
CA ALA A 36 -0.73 -3.05 6.92
C ALA A 36 -0.58 -1.70 6.21
N LEU A 37 0.34 -0.85 6.69
CA LEU A 37 0.68 0.44 6.07
C LEU A 37 1.27 0.29 4.66
N VAL A 38 2.04 -0.76 4.41
CA VAL A 38 2.55 -1.06 3.06
C VAL A 38 1.44 -1.68 2.20
N ALA A 39 0.65 -2.59 2.76
CA ALA A 39 -0.38 -3.33 2.02
C ALA A 39 -1.51 -2.43 1.51
N VAL A 40 -1.93 -1.41 2.26
CA VAL A 40 -2.99 -0.49 1.82
C VAL A 40 -2.65 0.23 0.52
N GLY A 41 -1.37 0.53 0.28
CA GLY A 41 -0.91 1.17 -0.96
C GLY A 41 -1.07 0.28 -2.21
N TYR A 42 -1.22 -1.04 -2.04
CA TYR A 42 -1.54 -1.96 -3.15
C TYR A 42 -3.06 -2.10 -3.38
N MET A 43 -3.89 -1.41 -2.60
CA MET A 43 -5.35 -1.44 -2.70
C MET A 43 -5.92 -0.10 -3.20
N ASP A 44 -5.11 0.68 -3.90
CA ASP A 44 -5.47 2.01 -4.39
C ASP A 44 -6.48 1.95 -5.57
N PRO A 45 -7.31 3.00 -5.76
CA PRO A 45 -8.28 3.05 -6.85
C PRO A 45 -7.67 2.94 -8.25
N GLY A 46 -6.39 3.27 -8.41
CA GLY A 46 -5.70 3.21 -9.70
C GLY A 46 -5.68 1.80 -10.28
N ASN A 47 -5.50 0.78 -9.44
CA ASN A 47 -5.48 -0.62 -9.87
C ASN A 47 -6.88 -1.27 -9.96
N TRP A 48 -7.91 -0.66 -9.36
CA TRP A 48 -9.28 -1.19 -9.40
C TRP A 48 -9.86 -1.14 -10.79
N ILE A 49 -9.67 -0.03 -11.50
CA ILE A 49 -10.20 0.15 -12.86
C ILE A 49 -9.63 -0.91 -13.80
N THR A 50 -8.31 -1.12 -13.77
CA THR A 50 -7.65 -2.13 -14.60
C THR A 50 -8.09 -3.54 -14.24
N SER A 51 -8.30 -3.83 -12.94
CA SER A 51 -8.76 -5.15 -12.49
C SER A 51 -10.21 -5.42 -12.89
N VAL A 52 -11.10 -4.43 -12.76
CA VAL A 52 -12.52 -4.55 -13.16
C VAL A 52 -12.66 -4.68 -14.67
N VAL A 53 -11.96 -3.85 -15.45
CA VAL A 53 -11.96 -3.92 -16.92
C VAL A 53 -11.32 -5.22 -17.41
N GLY A 54 -10.23 -5.63 -16.77
CA GLY A 54 -9.57 -6.91 -17.04
C GLY A 54 -10.48 -8.10 -16.77
N GLY A 55 -11.19 -8.11 -15.63
CA GLY A 55 -12.17 -9.14 -15.30
C GLY A 55 -13.38 -9.15 -16.23
N ALA A 56 -13.84 -7.98 -16.68
CA ALA A 56 -14.93 -7.89 -17.65
C ALA A 56 -14.53 -8.44 -19.03
N SER A 57 -13.28 -8.23 -19.45
CA SER A 57 -12.77 -8.61 -20.78
C SER A 57 -12.27 -10.06 -20.82
N TYR A 58 -11.56 -10.50 -19.78
CA TYR A 58 -10.83 -11.77 -19.73
C TYR A 58 -11.35 -12.73 -18.65
N LYS A 59 -12.47 -12.40 -17.99
CA LYS A 59 -13.07 -13.20 -16.91
C LYS A 59 -12.02 -13.54 -15.83
N TYR A 60 -11.81 -14.82 -15.54
CA TYR A 60 -10.92 -15.28 -14.48
C TYR A 60 -9.46 -15.47 -14.94
N SER A 61 -9.16 -15.34 -16.23
CA SER A 61 -7.85 -15.75 -16.78
C SER A 61 -6.67 -14.90 -16.28
N LEU A 62 -6.92 -13.67 -15.79
CA LEU A 62 -5.89 -12.79 -15.24
C LEU A 62 -5.59 -13.05 -13.75
N LEU A 63 -6.33 -13.94 -13.08
CA LEU A 63 -6.12 -14.23 -11.65
C LEU A 63 -4.71 -14.80 -11.38
N PHE A 64 -4.19 -15.65 -12.26
CA PHE A 64 -2.81 -16.15 -12.17
C PHE A 64 -1.77 -15.02 -12.22
N VAL A 65 -1.96 -14.02 -13.09
CA VAL A 65 -1.05 -12.87 -13.20
C VAL A 65 -1.07 -12.03 -11.92
N ILE A 66 -2.25 -11.82 -11.34
CA ILE A 66 -2.41 -11.12 -10.05
C ILE A 66 -1.69 -11.89 -8.92
N LEU A 67 -1.82 -13.22 -8.90
CA LEU A 67 -1.15 -14.06 -7.91
C LEU A 67 0.38 -13.94 -8.01
N ILE A 68 0.94 -14.09 -9.21
CA ILE A 68 2.40 -13.99 -9.42
C ILE A 68 2.90 -12.58 -9.08
N SER A 69 2.19 -11.54 -9.52
CA SER A 69 2.52 -10.15 -9.17
C SER A 69 2.56 -9.94 -7.65
N SER A 70 1.59 -10.50 -6.92
CA SER A 70 1.51 -10.41 -5.46
C SER A 70 2.66 -11.15 -4.78
N LEU A 71 3.06 -12.34 -5.28
CA LEU A 71 4.21 -13.08 -4.75
C LEU A 71 5.52 -12.31 -4.93
N ILE A 72 5.72 -11.68 -6.10
CA ILE A 72 6.90 -10.85 -6.38
C ILE A 72 6.91 -9.63 -5.45
N ALA A 73 5.77 -8.95 -5.29
CA ALA A 73 5.65 -7.82 -4.38
C ALA A 73 6.00 -8.22 -2.94
N MET A 74 5.47 -9.34 -2.43
CA MET A 74 5.80 -9.85 -1.10
C MET A 74 7.31 -10.13 -0.94
N GLN A 75 7.95 -10.73 -1.95
CA GLN A 75 9.39 -11.00 -1.92
C GLN A 75 10.22 -9.71 -1.86
N LEU A 76 9.87 -8.71 -2.66
CA LEU A 76 10.57 -7.42 -2.68
C LEU A 76 10.36 -6.64 -1.38
N GLN A 77 9.14 -6.62 -0.85
CA GLN A 77 8.84 -5.95 0.43
C GLN A 77 9.55 -6.64 1.60
N GLN A 78 9.64 -7.97 1.60
CA GLN A 78 10.44 -8.70 2.59
C GLN A 78 11.92 -8.31 2.54
N MET A 79 12.49 -8.13 1.34
CA MET A 79 13.88 -7.69 1.19
C MET A 79 14.09 -6.25 1.68
N ALA A 80 13.18 -5.34 1.35
CA ALA A 80 13.21 -3.97 1.84
C ALA A 80 13.08 -3.91 3.38
N GLY A 81 12.17 -4.69 3.96
CA GLY A 81 12.03 -4.82 5.41
C GLY A 81 13.29 -5.39 6.07
N LYS A 82 13.90 -6.43 5.48
CA LYS A 82 15.17 -7.01 5.96
C LYS A 82 16.29 -5.99 5.94
N LEU A 83 16.40 -5.16 4.89
CA LEU A 83 17.38 -4.08 4.82
C LEU A 83 17.20 -3.11 5.99
N GLY A 84 15.98 -2.62 6.22
CA GLY A 84 15.67 -1.70 7.33
C GLY A 84 16.01 -2.27 8.70
N ILE A 85 15.65 -3.54 8.95
CA ILE A 85 15.91 -4.22 10.23
C ILE A 85 17.41 -4.46 10.45
N VAL A 86 18.14 -4.94 9.44
CA VAL A 86 19.55 -5.32 9.59
C VAL A 86 20.48 -4.11 9.59
N THR A 87 20.26 -3.16 8.67
CA THR A 87 21.18 -2.02 8.49
C THR A 87 20.81 -0.81 9.32
N GLN A 88 19.59 -0.77 9.87
CA GLN A 88 19.03 0.40 10.56
C GLN A 88 19.02 1.67 9.67
N MET A 89 18.88 1.46 8.36
CA MET A 89 18.80 2.48 7.33
C MET A 89 17.62 2.20 6.41
N ASP A 90 16.99 3.25 5.91
CA ASP A 90 16.04 3.12 4.81
C ASP A 90 16.78 2.87 3.46
N LEU A 91 16.03 2.42 2.45
CA LEU A 91 16.59 2.11 1.13
C LEU A 91 17.19 3.35 0.43
N ALA A 92 16.67 4.54 0.70
CA ALA A 92 17.19 5.79 0.12
C ALA A 92 18.55 6.16 0.71
N GLN A 93 18.73 5.95 2.02
CA GLN A 93 20.00 6.10 2.73
C GLN A 93 21.01 5.07 2.24
N ALA A 94 20.63 3.79 2.17
CA ALA A 94 21.50 2.72 1.70
C ALA A 94 21.97 2.98 0.25
N THR A 95 21.06 3.34 -0.65
CA THR A 95 21.39 3.68 -2.04
C THR A 95 22.26 4.93 -2.10
N GLY A 96 21.96 5.96 -1.30
CA GLY A 96 22.73 7.20 -1.24
C GLY A 96 24.15 7.02 -0.71
N HIS A 97 24.41 6.00 0.11
CA HIS A 97 25.75 5.64 0.60
C HIS A 97 26.59 4.88 -0.43
N HIS A 98 25.97 4.07 -1.29
CA HIS A 98 26.66 3.20 -2.25
C HIS A 98 26.66 3.73 -3.69
N SER A 99 25.94 4.81 -3.97
CA SER A 99 25.78 5.36 -5.31
C SER A 99 26.44 6.72 -5.48
N PRO A 100 26.91 7.07 -6.70
CA PRO A 100 27.38 8.41 -6.99
C PRO A 100 26.25 9.45 -6.89
N LYS A 101 26.61 10.70 -6.60
CA LYS A 101 25.64 11.79 -6.35
C LYS A 101 24.61 11.97 -7.47
N TRP A 102 25.02 11.81 -8.73
CA TRP A 102 24.10 11.97 -9.88
C TRP A 102 22.97 10.93 -9.85
N LEU A 103 23.29 9.66 -9.59
CA LEU A 103 22.30 8.58 -9.54
C LEU A 103 21.33 8.76 -8.37
N ARG A 104 21.84 9.20 -7.22
CA ARG A 104 20.99 9.53 -6.06
C ARG A 104 19.94 10.58 -6.39
N TYR A 105 20.32 11.67 -7.06
CA TYR A 105 19.37 12.73 -7.43
C TYR A 105 18.40 12.26 -8.51
N SER A 106 18.86 11.48 -9.50
CA SER A 106 17.96 10.89 -10.50
C SER A 106 16.91 9.97 -9.87
N LEU A 107 17.31 9.09 -8.96
CA LEU A 107 16.39 8.19 -8.25
C LEU A 107 15.42 8.97 -7.34
N TRP A 108 15.87 10.05 -6.72
CA TRP A 108 14.98 10.93 -5.96
C TRP A 108 13.91 11.55 -6.86
N VAL A 109 14.28 12.11 -8.02
CA VAL A 109 13.29 12.67 -8.97
C VAL A 109 12.28 11.61 -9.43
N ILE A 110 12.76 10.40 -9.77
CA ILE A 110 11.88 9.29 -10.18
C ILE A 110 10.90 8.93 -9.06
N LEU A 111 11.38 8.86 -7.81
CA LEU A 111 10.55 8.54 -6.67
C LEU A 111 9.48 9.62 -6.41
N GLU A 112 9.85 10.91 -6.47
CA GLU A 112 8.90 12.02 -6.31
C GLU A 112 7.83 11.99 -7.41
N LEU A 113 8.20 11.71 -8.66
CA LEU A 113 7.25 11.55 -9.77
C LEU A 113 6.32 10.34 -9.57
N ALA A 114 6.85 9.23 -9.05
CA ALA A 114 6.04 8.05 -8.75
C ALA A 114 5.03 8.34 -7.62
N LEU A 115 5.46 9.01 -6.55
CA LEU A 115 4.59 9.40 -5.44
C LEU A 115 3.50 10.39 -5.90
N MET A 116 3.85 11.37 -6.73
CA MET A 116 2.86 12.27 -7.35
C MET A 116 1.83 11.53 -8.21
N ALA A 117 2.26 10.50 -8.95
CA ALA A 117 1.35 9.70 -9.77
C ALA A 117 0.38 8.87 -8.91
N THR A 118 0.85 8.29 -7.80
CA THR A 118 0.01 7.58 -6.84
C THR A 118 -0.98 8.53 -6.17
N ASP A 119 -0.53 9.69 -5.70
CA ASP A 119 -1.40 10.71 -5.09
C ASP A 119 -2.49 11.20 -6.06
N LEU A 120 -2.15 11.40 -7.34
CA LEU A 120 -3.14 11.75 -8.36
C LEU A 120 -4.24 10.69 -8.50
N ALA A 121 -3.90 9.40 -8.42
CA ALA A 121 -4.89 8.32 -8.47
C ALA A 121 -5.80 8.32 -7.23
N GLU A 122 -5.25 8.60 -6.04
CA GLU A 122 -6.02 8.70 -4.79
C GLU A 122 -6.97 9.90 -4.79
N VAL A 123 -6.50 11.07 -5.24
CA VAL A 123 -7.31 12.29 -5.37
C VAL A 123 -8.46 12.07 -6.34
N LEU A 124 -8.20 11.50 -7.53
CA LEU A 124 -9.24 11.23 -8.51
C LEU A 124 -10.24 10.18 -8.01
N GLY A 125 -9.76 9.09 -7.41
CA GLY A 125 -10.62 8.06 -6.83
C GLY A 125 -11.53 8.61 -5.74
N SER A 126 -10.98 9.43 -4.84
CA SER A 126 -11.73 10.08 -3.76
C SER A 126 -12.75 11.09 -4.29
N ALA A 127 -12.37 11.90 -5.29
CA ALA A 127 -13.29 12.86 -5.90
C ALA A 127 -14.47 12.17 -6.60
N ILE A 128 -14.22 11.06 -7.30
CA ILE A 128 -15.28 10.24 -7.93
C ILE A 128 -16.16 9.61 -6.85
N ALA A 129 -15.58 9.08 -5.77
CA ALA A 129 -16.35 8.51 -4.66
C ALA A 129 -17.29 9.56 -4.02
N LEU A 130 -16.79 10.77 -3.76
CA LEU A 130 -17.59 11.89 -3.23
C LEU A 130 -18.71 12.29 -4.20
N ASN A 131 -18.42 12.32 -5.51
CA ASN A 131 -19.44 12.59 -6.53
C ASN A 131 -20.52 11.52 -6.55
N LEU A 132 -20.16 10.23 -6.47
CA LEU A 132 -21.13 9.14 -6.53
C LEU A 132 -22.00 9.06 -5.27
N LEU A 133 -21.38 9.23 -4.09
CA LEU A 133 -22.03 9.11 -2.77
C LEU A 133 -22.90 10.33 -2.43
N PHE A 134 -22.37 11.54 -2.59
CA PHE A 134 -23.02 12.77 -2.13
C PHE A 134 -23.52 13.67 -3.27
N LYS A 135 -23.34 13.26 -4.53
CA LYS A 135 -23.69 14.05 -5.73
C LYS A 135 -23.00 15.42 -5.79
N ILE A 136 -21.85 15.55 -5.14
CA ILE A 136 -21.03 16.77 -5.16
C ILE A 136 -20.37 16.90 -6.54
N PRO A 137 -20.41 18.07 -7.20
CA PRO A 137 -19.70 18.30 -8.47
C PRO A 137 -18.20 17.96 -8.36
N ILE A 138 -17.64 17.29 -9.37
CA ILE A 138 -16.26 16.77 -9.36
C ILE A 138 -15.24 17.87 -9.01
N MET A 139 -15.40 19.08 -9.55
CA MET A 139 -14.50 20.19 -9.26
C MET A 139 -14.46 20.55 -7.77
N ILE A 140 -15.62 20.54 -7.11
CA ILE A 140 -15.72 20.79 -5.67
C ILE A 140 -15.16 19.61 -4.89
N ALA A 141 -15.41 18.37 -5.34
CA ALA A 141 -14.87 17.17 -4.70
C ALA A 141 -13.32 17.14 -4.72
N ILE A 142 -12.68 17.53 -5.82
CA ILE A 142 -11.22 17.66 -5.92
C ILE A 142 -10.70 18.76 -4.97
N LEU A 143 -11.40 19.89 -4.85
CA LEU A 143 -11.01 20.92 -3.90
C LEU A 143 -11.17 20.46 -2.44
N LEU A 144 -12.16 19.61 -2.15
CA LEU A 144 -12.36 19.03 -0.84
C LEU A 144 -11.26 18.02 -0.48
N THR A 145 -10.74 17.25 -1.45
CA THR A 145 -9.65 16.30 -1.15
C THR A 145 -8.39 17.01 -0.69
N VAL A 146 -8.11 18.24 -1.12
CA VAL A 146 -6.98 19.06 -0.60
C VAL A 146 -7.04 19.26 0.93
N LEU A 147 -8.22 19.11 1.54
CA LEU A 147 -8.38 19.20 2.99
C LEU A 147 -7.82 17.98 3.73
N ASP A 148 -7.45 16.91 3.03
CA ASP A 148 -6.80 15.72 3.60
C ASP A 148 -5.48 16.03 4.30
N VAL A 149 -4.76 17.10 3.92
CA VAL A 149 -3.56 17.56 4.62
C VAL A 149 -3.89 17.91 6.06
N PHE A 150 -5.04 18.55 6.32
CA PHE A 150 -5.48 18.84 7.69
C PHE A 150 -5.86 17.56 8.43
N LEU A 151 -6.45 16.58 7.73
CA LEU A 151 -6.75 15.26 8.29
C LEU A 151 -5.45 14.52 8.67
N LEU A 152 -4.42 14.57 7.83
CA LEU A 152 -3.10 14.00 8.08
C LEU A 152 -2.44 14.66 9.30
N LEU A 153 -2.44 16.00 9.37
CA LEU A 153 -1.90 16.74 10.52
C LEU A 153 -2.63 16.39 11.82
N LEU A 154 -3.94 16.12 11.76
CA LEU A 154 -4.72 15.64 12.89
C LEU A 154 -4.33 14.20 13.25
N LEU A 155 -4.20 13.31 12.27
CA LEU A 155 -3.79 11.90 12.43
C LEU A 155 -2.42 11.77 13.07
N MET A 156 -1.46 12.61 12.70
CA MET A 156 -0.11 12.62 13.27
C MET A 156 -0.10 12.86 14.79
N LYS A 157 -1.13 13.48 15.37
CA LYS A 157 -1.25 13.68 16.83
C LYS A 157 -1.66 12.41 17.59
N PHE A 158 -2.23 11.41 16.92
CA PHE A 158 -2.81 10.23 17.56
C PHE A 158 -1.80 9.11 17.86
N GLY A 159 -0.56 9.24 17.37
CA GLY A 159 0.51 8.24 17.56
C GLY A 159 0.37 7.03 16.64
N PHE A 160 1.50 6.41 16.31
CA PHE A 160 1.62 5.43 15.23
C PHE A 160 0.70 4.20 15.39
N LYS A 161 0.57 3.67 16.61
CA LYS A 161 -0.32 2.52 16.89
C LYS A 161 -1.79 2.78 16.55
N LYS A 162 -2.27 4.01 16.70
CA LYS A 162 -3.66 4.37 16.34
C LYS A 162 -3.81 4.51 14.84
N ILE A 163 -2.81 5.07 14.15
CA ILE A 163 -2.78 5.17 12.69
C ILE A 163 -2.83 3.77 12.07
N GLU A 164 -2.00 2.84 12.55
CA GLU A 164 -2.00 1.44 12.09
C GLU A 164 -3.38 0.76 12.28
N ALA A 165 -4.04 1.00 13.42
CA ALA A 165 -5.37 0.46 13.69
C ALA A 165 -6.43 1.06 12.73
N ILE A 166 -6.36 2.35 12.45
CA ILE A 166 -7.26 3.03 11.49
C ILE A 166 -7.06 2.44 10.09
N VAL A 167 -5.82 2.34 9.63
CA VAL A 167 -5.50 1.78 8.30
C VAL A 167 -5.95 0.33 8.19
N THR A 168 -5.69 -0.49 9.21
CA THR A 168 -6.16 -1.88 9.26
C THR A 168 -7.70 -1.96 9.18
N THR A 169 -8.40 -1.06 9.87
CA THR A 169 -9.87 -0.99 9.81
C THR A 169 -10.36 -0.62 8.41
N LEU A 170 -9.70 0.30 7.72
CA LEU A 170 -10.03 0.67 6.34
C LEU A 170 -9.84 -0.51 5.37
N ILE A 171 -8.72 -1.23 5.48
CA ILE A 171 -8.46 -2.45 4.67
C ILE A 171 -9.57 -3.47 4.88
N LEU A 172 -9.91 -3.79 6.13
CA LEU A 172 -10.95 -4.76 6.45
C LEU A 172 -12.33 -4.33 5.94
N THR A 173 -12.61 -3.03 5.96
CA THR A 173 -13.87 -2.48 5.44
C THR A 173 -13.98 -2.68 3.94
N ILE A 174 -12.94 -2.33 3.18
CA ILE A 174 -12.89 -2.51 1.72
C ILE A 174 -13.00 -3.99 1.37
N LEU A 175 -12.25 -4.85 2.06
CA LEU A 175 -12.27 -6.30 1.85
C LEU A 175 -13.66 -6.88 2.12
N ALA A 176 -14.32 -6.46 3.20
CA ALA A 176 -15.67 -6.92 3.52
C ALA A 176 -16.69 -6.52 2.44
N ILE A 177 -16.65 -5.27 1.97
CA ILE A 177 -17.55 -4.77 0.92
C ILE A 177 -17.37 -5.57 -0.37
N PHE A 178 -16.13 -5.72 -0.86
CA PHE A 178 -15.89 -6.46 -2.10
C PHE A 178 -16.20 -7.94 -1.97
N THR A 179 -15.86 -8.58 -0.84
CA THR A 179 -16.21 -9.98 -0.60
C THR A 179 -17.71 -10.20 -0.61
N TYR A 180 -18.47 -9.29 0.00
CA TYR A 180 -19.93 -9.31 -0.02
C TYR A 180 -20.50 -9.17 -1.44
N LEU A 181 -19.98 -8.22 -2.23
CA LEU A 181 -20.39 -8.05 -3.64
C LEU A 181 -20.07 -9.28 -4.49
N VAL A 182 -18.89 -9.87 -4.30
CA VAL A 182 -18.50 -11.12 -5.00
C VAL A 182 -19.42 -12.27 -4.58
N ALA A 183 -19.74 -12.42 -3.29
CA ALA A 183 -20.66 -13.45 -2.83
C ALA A 183 -22.06 -13.32 -3.46
N LEU A 184 -22.59 -12.10 -3.60
CA LEU A 184 -23.87 -11.83 -4.28
C LEU A 184 -23.83 -12.14 -5.77
N SER A 185 -22.66 -12.05 -6.42
CA SER A 185 -22.53 -12.32 -7.85
C SER A 185 -22.62 -13.80 -8.22
N HIS A 186 -22.70 -14.71 -7.24
CA HIS A 186 -22.72 -16.17 -7.43
C HIS A 186 -21.64 -16.67 -8.42
N PRO A 187 -20.34 -16.44 -8.11
CA PRO A 187 -19.27 -16.76 -9.03
C PRO A 187 -19.09 -18.27 -9.18
N SER A 188 -18.59 -18.69 -10.33
CA SER A 188 -18.16 -20.07 -10.53
C SER A 188 -16.90 -20.33 -9.71
N PHE A 189 -17.01 -21.14 -8.66
CA PHE A 189 -15.87 -21.54 -7.84
C PHE A 189 -14.82 -22.29 -8.68
N GLN A 190 -15.29 -23.15 -9.60
CA GLN A 190 -14.41 -23.85 -10.54
C GLN A 190 -13.64 -22.87 -11.43
N GLY A 191 -14.30 -21.85 -11.97
CA GLY A 191 -13.67 -20.84 -12.82
C GLY A 191 -12.63 -19.99 -12.06
N ILE A 192 -12.86 -19.71 -10.79
CA ILE A 192 -11.87 -19.01 -9.93
C ILE A 192 -10.63 -19.88 -9.75
N VAL A 193 -10.80 -21.16 -9.38
CA VAL A 193 -9.67 -22.07 -9.17
C VAL A 193 -8.89 -22.29 -10.47
N GLU A 194 -9.57 -22.49 -11.59
CA GLU A 194 -8.95 -22.61 -12.91
C GLU A 194 -8.25 -21.33 -13.34
N GLY A 195 -8.78 -20.15 -12.98
CA GLY A 195 -8.13 -18.87 -13.26
C GLY A 195 -6.81 -18.66 -12.53
N TYR A 196 -6.59 -19.36 -11.41
CA TYR A 196 -5.30 -19.37 -10.70
C TYR A 196 -4.29 -20.38 -11.28
N LEU A 197 -4.67 -21.18 -12.28
CA LEU A 197 -3.74 -22.01 -13.02
C LEU A 197 -3.14 -21.22 -14.19
N PRO A 198 -1.89 -21.51 -14.59
CA PRO A 198 -1.28 -20.86 -15.75
C PRO A 198 -2.02 -21.28 -17.03
N ASN A 199 -2.80 -20.36 -17.59
CA ASN A 199 -3.40 -20.50 -18.92
C ASN A 199 -2.52 -19.77 -19.95
N PHE A 200 -1.90 -20.54 -20.84
CA PHE A 200 -0.99 -20.03 -21.86
C PHE A 200 -1.70 -19.48 -23.10
N ASP A 201 -3.03 -19.59 -23.18
CA ASP A 201 -3.83 -19.11 -24.32
C ASP A 201 -3.93 -17.58 -24.42
N LEU A 202 -3.38 -16.85 -23.43
CA LEU A 202 -3.31 -15.38 -23.39
C LEU A 202 -1.97 -14.80 -23.87
N ILE A 203 -1.03 -15.64 -24.31
CA ILE A 203 0.30 -15.23 -24.84
C ILE A 203 0.36 -15.45 -26.35
#